data_AF-A0A2D6JMT7-F1
#
_entry.id   AF-A0A2D6JMT7-F1
#
_cell.length_a   1.000
_cell.length_b   1.000
_cell.length_c   1.000
_cell.angle_alpha   90.00
_cell.angle_beta   90.00
_cell.angle_gamma   90.00
#
_symmetry.space_group_name_H-M   'P 1'
#
loop_
_entity.id
_entity.type
_entity.pdbx_description
1 polymer ?
#
loop_
_entity_poly.entity_id
_entity_poly.type
_entity_poly.pdbx_seq_one_letter_code
_entity_poly.pdbx_strand_id
1 'polypeptide(L)'
;MICQGLNKYLRDKRRENGYKQKDVAKLLNLSSPQFISNYERNICNVPFPMLQNLVDLYKLDINEVVEIMVKDHKNHILTNLGQAPEVEQKTRSLYDYQPGDNGEVYSLAHNAAFSIS
;
A
#
# COMPACT_ATOMS: atom_id res chain seq x y z
N MET A 1 9.74 -15.69 -0.78
CA MET A 1 8.86 -14.76 -0.04
C MET A 1 8.18 -13.80 -1.00
N ILE A 2 6.92 -13.45 -0.74
CA ILE A 2 6.19 -12.40 -1.48
C ILE A 2 6.39 -11.05 -0.78
N CYS A 3 6.79 -10.02 -1.53
CA CYS A 3 6.97 -8.66 -1.00
C CYS A 3 5.60 -7.97 -0.86
N GLN A 4 4.89 -8.27 0.23
CA GLN A 4 3.52 -7.82 0.45
C GLN A 4 3.42 -6.30 0.59
N GLY A 5 4.39 -5.66 1.25
CA GLY A 5 4.47 -4.21 1.37
C GLY A 5 4.62 -3.56 0.01
N LEU A 6 5.52 -4.09 -0.83
CA LEU A 6 5.72 -3.57 -2.20
C LEU A 6 4.44 -3.71 -3.04
N ASN A 7 3.82 -4.88 -3.04
CA ASN A 7 2.62 -5.15 -3.82
C ASN A 7 1.45 -4.24 -3.40
N LYS A 8 1.31 -4.00 -2.09
CA LYS A 8 0.34 -3.05 -1.55
C LYS A 8 0.65 -1.62 -2.01
N TYR A 9 1.90 -1.18 -1.90
CA TYR A 9 2.34 0.15 -2.31
C TYR A 9 2.05 0.43 -3.79
N LEU A 10 2.41 -0.51 -4.68
CA LEU A 10 2.15 -0.40 -6.11
C LEU A 10 0.66 -0.32 -6.45
N ARG A 11 -0.20 -1.08 -5.74
CA ARG A 11 -1.65 -1.00 -5.89
C ARG A 11 -2.18 0.37 -5.52
N ASP A 12 -1.72 0.90 -4.40
CA ASP A 12 -2.19 2.17 -3.86
C ASP A 12 -1.75 3.31 -4.81
N LYS A 13 -0.49 3.30 -5.27
CA LYS A 13 0.03 4.23 -6.29
C LYS A 13 -0.70 4.15 -7.63
N ARG A 14 -1.09 2.96 -8.09
CA ARG A 14 -1.93 2.80 -9.28
C ARG A 14 -3.26 3.53 -9.12
N ARG A 15 -3.90 3.40 -7.96
CA ARG A 15 -5.21 4.02 -7.67
C ARG A 15 -5.09 5.53 -7.52
N GLU A 16 -4.02 6.03 -6.89
CA GLU A 16 -3.71 7.46 -6.80
C GLU A 16 -3.57 8.10 -8.19
N ASN A 17 -2.97 7.39 -9.14
CA ASN A 17 -2.88 7.82 -10.54
C ASN A 17 -4.18 7.62 -11.35
N GLY A 18 -5.26 7.11 -10.73
CA GLY A 18 -6.56 6.92 -11.38
C GLY A 18 -6.64 5.74 -12.36
N TYR A 19 -5.60 4.88 -12.42
CA TYR A 19 -5.58 3.76 -13.36
C TYR A 19 -6.38 2.56 -12.86
N LYS A 20 -7.16 1.92 -13.73
CA LYS A 20 -7.67 0.55 -13.51
C LYS A 20 -6.58 -0.46 -13.86
N GLN A 21 -6.69 -1.69 -13.34
CA GLN A 21 -5.72 -2.76 -13.63
C GLN A 21 -5.56 -3.01 -15.14
N LYS A 22 -6.68 -2.97 -15.89
CA LYS A 22 -6.69 -3.11 -17.35
C LYS A 22 -5.98 -1.97 -18.08
N ASP A 23 -5.94 -0.77 -17.49
CA ASP A 23 -5.33 0.40 -18.13
C ASP A 23 -3.80 0.25 -18.05
N VAL A 24 -3.28 -0.14 -16.90
CA VAL A 24 -1.86 -0.46 -16.70
C VAL A 24 -1.41 -1.60 -17.60
N ALA A 25 -2.20 -2.66 -17.70
CA ALA A 25 -1.88 -3.78 -18.58
C ALA A 25 -1.74 -3.35 -20.04
N LYS A 26 -2.61 -2.44 -20.51
CA LYS A 26 -2.51 -1.85 -21.86
C LYS A 26 -1.28 -0.95 -22.00
N LEU A 27 -1.05 -0.06 -21.04
CA LEU A 27 0.08 0.90 -21.07
C LEU A 27 1.43 0.19 -21.06
N LEU A 28 1.53 -0.96 -20.40
CA LEU A 28 2.74 -1.76 -20.30
C LEU A 28 2.79 -2.93 -21.30
N ASN A 29 1.86 -2.99 -22.26
CA ASN A 29 1.78 -4.04 -23.28
C ASN A 29 1.79 -5.46 -22.71
N LEU A 30 1.14 -5.66 -21.56
CA LEU A 30 0.97 -6.97 -20.95
C LEU A 30 -0.05 -7.80 -21.73
N SER A 31 0.25 -9.08 -21.92
CA SER A 31 -0.67 -10.02 -22.58
C SER A 31 -1.96 -10.26 -21.79
N SER A 32 -1.99 -9.96 -20.48
CA SER A 32 -3.18 -10.10 -19.64
C SER A 32 -3.20 -9.14 -18.44
N PRO A 33 -4.35 -8.53 -18.11
CA PRO A 33 -4.51 -7.74 -16.88
C PRO A 33 -4.43 -8.58 -15.60
N GLN A 34 -4.48 -9.91 -15.71
CA GLN A 34 -4.39 -10.82 -14.59
C GLN A 34 -3.06 -10.70 -13.83
N PHE A 35 -1.98 -10.29 -14.52
CA PHE A 35 -0.69 -10.04 -13.88
C PHE A 35 -0.78 -8.96 -12.81
N ILE A 36 -1.39 -7.81 -13.13
CA ILE A 36 -1.60 -6.72 -12.17
C ILE A 36 -2.42 -7.23 -10.98
N SER A 37 -3.50 -7.96 -11.23
CA SER A 37 -4.32 -8.56 -10.16
C SER A 37 -3.56 -9.58 -9.31
N ASN A 38 -2.65 -10.36 -9.90
CA ASN A 38 -1.86 -11.35 -9.17
C ASN A 38 -0.83 -10.68 -8.25
N TYR A 39 -0.18 -9.60 -8.70
CA TYR A 39 0.73 -8.81 -7.86
C TYR A 39 -0.02 -8.23 -6.66
N GLU A 40 -1.14 -7.55 -6.91
CA GLU A 40 -1.89 -6.85 -5.86
C GLU A 40 -2.56 -7.77 -4.83
N ARG A 41 -2.75 -9.05 -5.17
CA ARG A 41 -3.28 -10.09 -4.27
C ARG A 41 -2.18 -10.96 -3.66
N ASN A 42 -0.91 -10.59 -3.82
CA ASN A 42 0.23 -11.32 -3.27
C ASN A 42 0.35 -12.77 -3.76
N ILE A 43 -0.11 -13.06 -4.98
CA ILE A 43 0.02 -14.40 -5.60
C ILE A 43 1.43 -14.61 -6.13
N CYS A 44 2.02 -13.56 -6.71
CA CYS A 44 3.40 -13.58 -7.21
C CYS A 44 4.08 -12.23 -7.01
N ASN A 45 5.41 -12.22 -7.07
CA ASN A 45 6.20 -11.00 -7.07
C ASN A 45 6.18 -10.35 -8.46
N VAL A 46 6.33 -9.03 -8.46
CA VAL A 46 6.58 -8.26 -9.67
C VAL A 46 8.00 -8.55 -10.17
N PRO A 47 8.20 -9.00 -11.42
CA PRO A 47 9.54 -9.15 -11.99
C PRO A 47 10.27 -7.79 -12.10
N PHE A 48 11.59 -7.74 -11.94
CA PHE A 48 12.35 -6.48 -11.97
C PHE A 48 12.13 -5.60 -13.23
N PRO A 49 12.10 -6.15 -14.46
CA PRO A 49 11.82 -5.33 -15.64
C PRO A 49 10.41 -4.69 -15.59
N MET A 50 9.43 -5.40 -15.03
CA MET A 50 8.09 -4.87 -14.82
C MET A 50 8.05 -3.84 -13.69
N LEU A 51 8.84 -4.05 -12.64
CA LEU A 51 8.96 -3.10 -11.54
C LEU A 51 9.51 -1.76 -12.04
N GLN A 52 10.55 -1.77 -12.88
CA GLN A 52 11.09 -0.55 -13.50
C GLN A 52 9.99 0.19 -14.28
N ASN A 53 9.24 -0.51 -15.13
CA ASN A 53 8.14 0.07 -15.88
C ASN A 53 7.06 0.70 -14.97
N LEU A 54 6.76 0.08 -13.83
CA LEU A 54 5.78 0.60 -12.87
C LEU A 54 6.31 1.81 -12.10
N VAL A 55 7.60 1.84 -11.75
CA VAL A 55 8.28 3.01 -11.18
C VAL A 55 8.16 4.19 -12.13
N ASP A 56 8.46 3.97 -13.41
CA ASP A 56 8.40 5.02 -14.43
C ASP A 56 6.96 5.48 -14.72
N LEU A 57 6.01 4.55 -14.76
CA LEU A 57 4.60 4.84 -15.03
C LEU A 57 3.94 5.60 -13.88
N TYR A 58 4.18 5.20 -12.64
CA TYR A 58 3.56 5.82 -11.46
C TYR A 58 4.38 6.96 -10.85
N LYS A 59 5.56 7.27 -11.41
CA LYS A 59 6.48 8.32 -10.94
C LYS A 59 6.89 8.12 -9.47
N LEU A 60 7.34 6.89 -9.17
CA LEU A 60 7.72 6.50 -7.82
C LEU A 60 9.14 6.94 -7.48
N ASP A 61 9.41 7.21 -6.21
CA ASP A 61 10.78 7.34 -5.71
C ASP A 61 11.40 5.93 -5.59
N ILE A 62 12.55 5.74 -6.22
CA ILE A 62 13.31 4.48 -6.18
C ILE A 62 13.73 4.17 -4.74
N ASN A 63 14.09 5.18 -3.94
CA ASN A 63 14.50 4.95 -2.56
C ASN A 63 13.36 4.38 -1.72
N GLU A 64 12.15 4.94 -1.85
CA GLU A 64 10.95 4.43 -1.17
C GLU A 64 10.65 2.98 -1.56
N VAL A 65 10.77 2.64 -2.85
CA VAL A 65 10.58 1.26 -3.34
C VAL A 65 11.60 0.31 -2.71
N VAL A 66 12.89 0.70 -2.69
CA VAL A 66 13.96 -0.11 -2.10
C VAL A 66 13.76 -0.29 -0.60
N GLU A 67 13.42 0.78 0.13
CA GLU A 67 13.15 0.74 1.57
C GLU A 67 12.03 -0.25 1.90
N ILE A 68 10.92 -0.21 1.15
CA ILE A 68 9.80 -1.14 1.33
C ILE A 68 10.24 -2.59 1.10
N MET A 69 11.02 -2.86 0.04
CA MET A 69 11.50 -4.22 -0.26
C MET A 69 12.46 -4.74 0.82
N VAL A 70 13.40 -3.90 1.27
CA VAL A 70 14.34 -4.24 2.35
C VAL A 70 13.57 -4.54 3.64
N LYS A 71 12.56 -3.73 3.96
CA LYS A 71 11.71 -3.93 5.13
C LYS A 71 10.92 -5.25 5.05
N ASP A 72 10.29 -5.54 3.92
CA ASP A 72 9.59 -6.82 3.70
C ASP A 72 10.54 -8.01 3.90
N HIS A 73 11.76 -7.92 3.36
CA HIS A 73 12.78 -8.94 3.48
C HIS A 73 13.30 -9.12 4.90
N LYS A 74 13.60 -8.02 5.59
CA LYS A 74 14.00 -8.01 6.99
C LYS A 74 12.94 -8.66 7.87
N ASN A 75 11.67 -8.26 7.72
CA ASN A 75 10.56 -8.82 8.48
C ASN A 75 10.38 -10.31 8.22
N HIS A 76 10.56 -10.75 6.97
CA HIS A 76 10.54 -12.16 6.65
C HIS A 76 11.67 -12.93 7.34
N ILE A 77 12.90 -12.43 7.31
CA ILE A 77 14.04 -13.05 7.99
C ILE A 77 13.79 -13.12 9.50
N LEU A 78 13.43 -11.99 10.13
CA LEU A 78 13.15 -11.92 11.57
C LEU A 78 12.09 -12.95 11.98
N THR A 79 10.98 -13.04 11.23
CA THR A 79 9.93 -14.03 11.49
C THR A 79 10.45 -15.46 11.43
N ASN A 80 11.28 -15.81 10.43
CA ASN A 80 11.86 -17.14 10.31
C ASN A 80 12.91 -17.43 11.40
N LEU A 81 13.49 -16.40 12.01
CA LEU A 81 14.41 -16.51 13.15
C LEU A 81 13.70 -16.41 14.51
N GLY A 82 12.36 -16.45 14.54
CA GLY A 82 11.57 -16.39 15.77
C GLY A 82 11.55 -15.00 16.44
N GLN A 83 11.95 -13.95 15.71
CA GLN A 83 11.93 -12.56 16.16
C GLN A 83 10.66 -11.86 15.70
N ALA A 84 10.20 -10.86 16.46
CA ALA A 84 9.08 -10.01 16.06
C ALA A 84 9.46 -9.13 14.85
N PRO A 85 8.56 -8.94 13.87
CA PRO A 85 8.79 -8.03 12.74
C PRO A 85 8.80 -6.56 13.20
N GLU A 86 9.45 -5.71 12.41
CA GLU A 86 9.36 -4.26 12.59
C GLU A 86 7.98 -3.78 12.13
N VAL A 87 7.14 -3.43 13.11
CA VAL A 87 5.83 -2.84 12.88
C VAL A 87 6.00 -1.32 12.75
N GLU A 88 5.46 -0.77 11.68
CA GLU A 88 5.45 0.68 11.45
C GLU A 88 4.60 1.36 12.52
N GLN A 89 5.21 2.25 13.32
CA GLN A 89 4.46 3.12 14.23
C GLN A 89 3.68 4.13 13.39
N LYS A 90 2.47 3.77 12.95
CA LYS A 90 1.50 4.77 12.50
C LYS A 90 1.15 5.62 13.72
N THR A 91 1.54 6.90 13.67
CA THR A 91 1.16 7.99 14.59
C THR A 91 -0.03 7.66 15.48
N ARG A 92 0.25 7.47 16.77
CA ARG A 92 -0.72 7.63 17.85
C ARG A 92 -1.17 9.09 17.86
N SER A 93 -2.13 9.44 17.01
CA SER A 93 -2.71 10.79 16.98
C SER A 93 -4.16 10.74 16.47
N LEU A 94 -5.06 10.90 17.44
CA LEU A 94 -6.44 11.41 17.36
C LEU A 94 -7.63 10.48 17.07
N TYR A 95 -7.58 9.16 17.30
CA TYR A 95 -8.79 8.33 17.48
C TYR A 95 -8.52 7.14 18.40
N ASP A 96 -8.37 7.40 19.71
CA ASP A 96 -8.50 6.34 20.71
C ASP A 96 -9.98 5.97 20.81
N TYR A 97 -10.35 4.89 20.12
CA TYR A 97 -11.64 4.23 20.21
C TYR A 97 -11.86 3.70 21.63
N GLN A 98 -12.96 4.06 22.28
CA GLN A 98 -13.48 3.38 23.47
C GLN A 98 -14.81 2.75 23.10
N PRO A 99 -14.99 1.43 23.28
CA PRO A 99 -16.26 0.78 22.99
C PRO A 99 -17.32 1.27 23.97
N GLY A 100 -18.41 1.85 23.44
CA GLY A 100 -19.61 2.12 24.21
C GLY A 100 -20.45 0.84 24.34
N ASP A 101 -20.92 0.54 25.55
CA ASP A 101 -21.57 -0.73 25.92
C ASP A 101 -22.89 -1.05 25.20
N ASN A 102 -23.40 -0.15 24.36
CA ASN A 102 -24.73 -0.27 23.74
C ASN A 102 -24.75 -0.12 22.21
N GLY A 103 -23.60 -0.19 21.53
CA GLY A 103 -23.54 -0.29 20.07
C GLY A 103 -23.98 0.95 19.27
N GLU A 104 -24.24 2.10 19.92
CA GLU A 104 -24.48 3.36 19.21
C GLU A 104 -23.17 4.09 18.89
N VAL A 105 -22.99 4.45 17.62
CA VAL A 105 -21.83 5.17 17.11
C VAL A 105 -22.22 6.63 16.88
N TYR A 106 -21.71 7.56 17.69
CA TYR A 106 -21.84 8.99 17.43
C TYR A 106 -20.50 9.56 16.95
N SER A 107 -20.49 10.10 15.72
CA SER A 107 -19.37 10.91 15.24
C SER A 107 -19.51 12.34 15.78
N LEU A 108 -18.57 12.80 16.60
CA LEU A 108 -18.44 14.23 16.88
C LEU A 108 -17.68 14.90 15.72
N ALA A 109 -18.42 15.23 14.67
CA ALA A 109 -18.05 16.26 13.73
C ALA A 109 -19.31 17.05 13.35
N HIS A 110 -19.69 17.99 14.22
CA HIS A 110 -20.59 19.10 13.88
C HIS A 110 -19.99 20.37 14.46
N ASN A 111 -19.16 21.05 13.66
CA ASN A 111 -19.56 22.30 13.02
C ASN A 111 -18.34 23.04 12.50
N ALA A 112 -18.36 23.24 11.19
CA ALA A 112 -17.59 24.25 10.50
C ALA A 112 -17.95 25.65 11.02
N ALA A 113 -16.95 26.53 11.13
CA ALA A 113 -17.10 27.94 10.78
C ALA A 113 -15.73 28.63 10.75
N PHE A 114 -15.09 28.61 9.58
CA PHE A 114 -14.39 29.80 9.13
C PHE A 114 -15.48 30.73 8.56
N SER A 115 -15.70 31.89 9.18
CA SER A 115 -16.46 32.98 8.57
C SER A 115 -15.85 34.30 9.06
N ILE A 116 -15.22 34.95 8.09
CA ILE A 116 -14.89 36.36 7.93
C ILE A 116 -15.61 37.30 8.90
N SER A 117 -14.85 38.10 9.65
CA SER A 117 -14.98 39.56 9.80
C SER A 117 -13.70 40.09 10.46
#